data_AF-A0A7S2I3C2-F1
#
_entry.id   AF-A0A7S2I3C2-F1
#
_cell.length_a   1.000
_cell.length_b   1.000
_cell.length_c   1.000
_cell.angle_alpha   90.00
_cell.angle_beta   90.00
_cell.angle_gamma   90.00
#
_symmetry.space_group_name_H-M   'P 1'
#
loop_
_entity.id
_entity.type
_entity.pdbx_description
1 polymer ?
#
loop_
_entity_poly.entity_id
_entity_poly.type
_entity_poly.pdbx_seq_one_letter_code
_entity_poly.pdbx_strand_id
1 'polypeptide(L)'
;MTMEKAFLTISSTIFGSENDATNMQSPPPRQFQPEKQISERDSIIVDMLNSPGHEDVSFCVCDPDLADCPIIYVSSAFCTFTGYDHTEIEGKNCRFLQGPETEKSDVDRIRAAIKSEVATNVNLLNYKKDGTKFINEFFISPLRDENQKLLYFIGVQVEVPKQGPGQAPSNPGWVYTVGNHS
;
A
#
# COMPACT_ATOMS: atom_id res chain seq x y z
N MET A 1 -19.47 -19.38 -9.33
CA MET A 1 -18.63 -18.92 -10.47
C MET A 1 -17.29 -18.56 -9.84
N THR A 2 -16.25 -19.36 -10.09
CA THR A 2 -14.99 -19.34 -9.33
C THR A 2 -14.17 -18.08 -9.56
N MET A 3 -13.49 -17.61 -8.51
CA MET A 3 -12.68 -16.37 -8.43
C MET A 3 -11.74 -16.16 -9.62
N GLU A 4 -11.20 -17.24 -10.19
CA GLU A 4 -10.33 -17.20 -11.37
C GLU A 4 -10.98 -16.53 -12.60
N LYS A 5 -12.30 -16.68 -12.79
CA LYS A 5 -12.98 -16.21 -14.01
C LYS A 5 -13.26 -14.71 -14.02
N ALA A 6 -13.37 -14.07 -12.85
CA ALA A 6 -13.50 -12.61 -12.78
C ALA A 6 -12.14 -11.92 -13.02
N PHE A 7 -11.04 -12.61 -12.67
CA PHE A 7 -9.67 -12.09 -12.75
C PHE A 7 -9.14 -12.01 -14.20
N LEU A 8 -9.45 -13.01 -15.03
CA LEU A 8 -9.03 -13.04 -16.45
C LEU A 8 -9.63 -11.93 -17.32
N THR A 9 -10.83 -11.42 -16.99
CA THR A 9 -11.51 -10.40 -17.80
C THR A 9 -10.92 -8.99 -17.61
N ILE A 10 -10.26 -8.73 -16.48
CA ILE A 10 -9.64 -7.42 -16.20
C ILE A 10 -8.26 -7.32 -16.87
N SER A 11 -7.52 -8.43 -16.90
CA SER A 11 -6.18 -8.49 -17.49
C SER A 11 -6.18 -8.20 -19.00
N SER A 12 -7.26 -8.49 -19.72
CA SER A 12 -7.35 -8.28 -21.18
C SER A 12 -7.76 -6.86 -21.60
N THR A 13 -8.23 -6.02 -20.68
CA THR A 13 -8.75 -4.68 -21.01
C THR A 13 -7.71 -3.58 -20.78
N ILE A 14 -6.72 -3.81 -19.91
CA ILE A 14 -5.73 -2.80 -19.51
C ILE A 14 -4.41 -2.91 -20.30
N PHE A 15 -4.03 -4.12 -20.72
CA PHE A 15 -2.72 -4.37 -21.32
C PHE A 15 -2.85 -4.65 -22.82
N GLY A 16 -2.63 -3.62 -23.62
CA GLY A 16 -2.40 -3.73 -25.06
C GLY A 16 -1.09 -4.47 -25.37
N SER A 17 -1.06 -5.09 -26.56
CA SER A 17 -0.05 -6.06 -27.02
C SER A 17 1.42 -5.65 -26.83
N GLU A 18 2.20 -6.62 -26.37
CA GLU A 18 3.67 -6.66 -26.32
C GLU A 18 4.32 -6.34 -27.68
N ASN A 19 5.51 -5.71 -27.63
CA ASN A 19 6.64 -6.07 -28.49
C ASN A 19 7.97 -5.55 -27.91
N ASP A 20 8.88 -6.52 -27.70
CA ASP A 20 10.36 -6.48 -27.71
C ASP A 20 11.14 -5.30 -27.12
N ALA A 21 11.94 -5.57 -26.07
CA ALA A 21 13.39 -5.31 -26.07
C ALA A 21 14.12 -5.91 -24.85
N THR A 22 15.06 -6.80 -25.15
CA THR A 22 16.35 -7.06 -24.45
C THR A 22 16.39 -7.37 -22.95
N ASN A 23 16.67 -8.65 -22.69
CA ASN A 23 17.16 -9.26 -21.46
C ASN A 23 18.37 -8.52 -20.85
N MET A 24 18.09 -7.59 -19.95
CA MET A 24 18.92 -7.27 -18.79
C MET A 24 18.13 -7.82 -17.60
N GLN A 25 18.53 -8.97 -17.05
CA GLN A 25 17.85 -9.53 -15.88
C GLN A 25 18.14 -8.61 -14.69
N SER A 26 17.30 -7.58 -14.52
CA SER A 26 17.27 -6.75 -13.32
C SER A 26 17.21 -7.67 -12.10
N PRO A 27 17.94 -7.38 -11.01
CA PRO A 27 17.81 -8.16 -9.78
C PRO A 27 16.32 -8.22 -9.41
N PRO A 28 15.85 -9.37 -8.90
CA PRO A 28 14.44 -9.51 -8.54
C PRO A 28 14.06 -8.37 -7.57
N PRO A 29 12.87 -7.77 -7.74
CA PRO A 29 12.43 -6.68 -6.89
C PRO A 29 12.50 -7.11 -5.43
N ARG A 30 12.94 -6.20 -4.55
CA ARG A 30 13.05 -6.47 -3.12
C ARG A 30 11.66 -6.80 -2.60
N GLN A 31 11.45 -8.03 -2.14
CA GLN A 31 10.20 -8.47 -1.52
C GLN A 31 10.22 -8.23 -0.01
N PHE A 32 9.04 -8.03 0.57
CA PHE A 32 8.93 -7.98 2.03
C PHE A 32 9.01 -9.41 2.58
N GLN A 33 9.97 -9.66 3.47
CA GLN A 33 10.11 -10.93 4.19
C GLN A 33 9.88 -10.67 5.68
N PRO A 34 8.71 -11.05 6.23
CA PRO A 34 8.40 -10.79 7.63
C PRO A 34 9.29 -11.63 8.55
N GLU A 35 9.91 -10.98 9.54
CA GLU A 35 10.66 -11.68 10.60
C GLU A 35 9.72 -12.31 11.65
N LYS A 36 8.55 -11.69 11.86
CA LYS A 36 7.50 -12.18 12.77
C LYS A 36 6.53 -13.08 12.01
N GLN A 37 6.05 -14.14 12.65
CA GLN A 37 5.10 -15.08 12.05
C GLN A 37 3.69 -14.46 11.97
N ILE A 38 3.31 -14.04 10.77
CA ILE A 38 1.96 -13.55 10.45
C ILE A 38 0.99 -14.73 10.38
N SER A 39 -0.26 -14.52 10.80
CA SER A 39 -1.33 -15.51 10.68
C SER A 39 -1.61 -15.88 9.24
N GLU A 40 -2.14 -17.08 9.01
CA GLU A 40 -2.52 -17.55 7.65
C GLU A 40 -3.51 -16.60 6.97
N ARG A 41 -4.41 -16.00 7.77
CA ARG A 41 -5.39 -15.03 7.29
C ARG A 41 -4.73 -13.76 6.75
N ASP A 42 -3.80 -13.19 7.51
CA ASP A 42 -3.19 -11.90 7.16
C ASP A 42 -2.01 -12.06 6.20
N SER A 43 -1.40 -13.25 6.11
CA SER A 43 -0.30 -13.53 5.17
C SER A 43 -0.74 -13.41 3.72
N ILE A 44 -2.03 -13.62 3.42
CA ILE A 44 -2.62 -13.46 2.08
C ILE A 44 -2.29 -12.09 1.48
N ILE A 45 -2.32 -11.02 2.28
CA ILE A 45 -2.02 -9.67 1.80
C ILE A 45 -0.54 -9.56 1.39
N VAL A 46 0.36 -10.13 2.18
CA VAL A 46 1.81 -10.12 1.91
C VAL A 46 2.13 -10.96 0.68
N ASP A 47 1.55 -12.16 0.58
CA ASP A 47 1.75 -13.07 -0.54
C ASP A 47 1.25 -12.46 -1.85
N MET A 48 0.08 -11.80 -1.81
CA MET A 48 -0.46 -11.06 -2.95
C MET A 48 0.51 -9.97 -3.41
N LEU A 49 1.00 -9.12 -2.50
CA LEU A 49 1.87 -7.99 -2.84
C LEU A 49 3.26 -8.43 -3.31
N ASN A 50 3.74 -9.60 -2.89
CA ASN A 50 4.98 -10.19 -3.36
C ASN A 50 4.79 -11.01 -4.66
N SER A 51 3.56 -11.25 -5.11
CA SER A 51 3.28 -12.10 -6.28
C SER A 51 3.59 -11.40 -7.62
N PRO A 52 4.00 -12.16 -8.66
CA PRO A 52 4.23 -11.59 -9.99
C PRO A 52 3.00 -10.83 -10.52
N GLY A 53 3.22 -9.69 -11.17
CA GLY A 53 2.18 -8.79 -11.67
C GLY A 53 1.75 -7.70 -10.67
N HIS A 54 2.37 -7.63 -9.49
CA HIS A 54 2.15 -6.59 -8.48
C HIS A 54 3.40 -5.72 -8.23
N GLU A 55 4.40 -5.78 -9.10
CA GLU A 55 5.66 -5.03 -8.97
C GLU A 55 5.44 -3.51 -8.98
N ASP A 56 4.37 -3.04 -9.63
CA ASP A 56 3.98 -1.63 -9.72
C ASP A 56 3.12 -1.16 -8.54
N VAL A 57 2.87 -2.01 -7.53
CA VAL A 57 2.10 -1.63 -6.35
C VAL A 57 2.98 -0.85 -5.37
N SER A 58 2.61 0.41 -5.12
CA SER A 58 3.23 1.22 -4.07
C SER A 58 2.72 0.79 -2.69
N PHE A 59 3.58 0.21 -1.87
CA PHE A 59 3.26 -0.14 -0.49
C PHE A 59 4.46 -0.02 0.45
N CYS A 60 4.17 0.12 1.74
CA CYS A 60 5.17 0.10 2.81
C CYS A 60 4.67 -0.74 3.99
N VAL A 61 5.61 -1.28 4.77
CA VAL A 61 5.33 -2.00 6.02
C VAL A 61 5.99 -1.25 7.18
N CYS A 62 5.22 -1.04 8.25
CA CYS A 62 5.66 -0.36 9.47
C CYS A 62 5.63 -1.33 10.66
N ASP A 63 6.57 -1.16 11.60
CA ASP A 63 6.62 -1.96 12.82
C ASP A 63 6.14 -1.16 14.05
N PRO A 64 4.95 -1.44 14.60
CA PRO A 64 4.43 -0.74 15.77
C PRO A 64 5.15 -1.07 17.09
N ASP A 65 5.96 -2.12 17.15
CA ASP A 65 6.77 -2.43 18.34
C ASP A 65 7.99 -1.49 18.47
N LEU A 66 8.33 -0.76 17.39
CA LEU A 66 9.42 0.21 17.38
C LEU A 66 8.91 1.63 17.64
N ALA A 67 9.77 2.45 18.24
CA ALA A 67 9.44 3.83 18.57
C ALA A 67 9.02 4.61 17.30
N ASP A 68 7.86 5.27 17.38
CA ASP A 68 7.25 6.06 16.31
C ASP A 68 6.66 5.26 15.11
N CYS A 69 6.55 3.93 15.24
CA CYS A 69 6.03 3.04 14.18
C CYS A 69 6.71 3.32 12.82
N PRO A 70 8.03 3.13 12.72
CA PRO A 70 8.81 3.44 11.53
C PRO A 70 8.52 2.44 10.41
N ILE A 71 8.72 2.89 9.17
CA ILE A 71 8.75 2.03 8.00
C ILE A 71 9.98 1.12 8.08
N ILE A 72 9.75 -0.19 8.01
CA ILE A 72 10.79 -1.22 7.97
C ILE A 72 10.99 -1.81 6.57
N TYR A 73 10.03 -1.56 5.67
CA TYR A 73 10.10 -1.98 4.28
C TYR A 73 9.27 -1.03 3.40
N VAL A 74 9.74 -0.81 2.18
CA VAL A 74 9.02 -0.05 1.16
C VAL A 74 9.25 -0.68 -0.21
N SER A 75 8.22 -0.72 -1.05
CA SER A 75 8.30 -1.29 -2.40
C SER A 75 9.05 -0.37 -3.36
N SER A 76 9.63 -0.94 -4.42
CA SER A 76 10.28 -0.14 -5.47
C SER A 76 9.33 0.85 -6.12
N ALA A 77 8.06 0.45 -6.33
CA ALA A 77 7.04 1.33 -6.89
C ALA A 77 6.77 2.55 -5.99
N PHE A 78 6.76 2.39 -4.66
CA PHE A 78 6.63 3.53 -3.75
C PHE A 78 7.78 4.52 -3.90
N CYS A 79 9.03 4.04 -3.99
CA CYS A 79 10.20 4.89 -4.19
C CYS A 79 10.09 5.68 -5.50
N THR A 80 9.81 4.99 -6.60
CA THR A 80 9.60 5.59 -7.93
C THR A 80 8.46 6.62 -7.91
N PHE A 81 7.34 6.27 -7.28
CA PHE A 81 6.14 7.10 -7.24
C PHE A 81 6.33 8.38 -6.41
N THR A 82 7.00 8.27 -5.26
CA THR A 82 7.18 9.38 -4.32
C THR A 82 8.46 10.18 -4.57
N GLY A 83 9.41 9.63 -5.33
CA GLY A 83 10.71 10.22 -5.62
C GLY A 83 11.72 10.11 -4.47
N TYR A 84 11.40 9.36 -3.41
CA TYR A 84 12.31 9.11 -2.29
C TYR A 84 13.06 7.79 -2.47
N ASP A 85 14.31 7.76 -2.02
CA ASP A 85 15.10 6.52 -2.00
C ASP A 85 14.81 5.71 -0.73
N HIS A 86 15.00 4.38 -0.79
CA HIS A 86 14.82 3.48 0.36
C HIS A 86 15.57 3.96 1.61
N THR A 87 16.82 4.42 1.45
CA THR A 87 17.67 4.91 2.55
C THR A 87 17.14 6.18 3.21
N GLU A 88 16.29 6.93 2.52
CA GLU A 88 15.64 8.12 3.06
C GLU A 88 14.32 7.81 3.77
N ILE A 89 13.71 6.66 3.49
CA ILE A 89 12.38 6.27 3.98
C ILE A 89 12.48 5.35 5.20
N GLU A 90 13.34 4.32 5.13
CA GLU A 90 13.47 3.32 6.18
C GLU A 90 13.87 3.96 7.51
N GLY A 91 13.18 3.55 8.59
CA GLY A 91 13.34 4.15 9.91
C GLY A 91 12.51 5.42 10.16
N LYS A 92 11.76 5.93 9.18
CA LYS A 92 10.86 7.08 9.35
C LYS A 92 9.41 6.65 9.41
N ASN A 93 8.59 7.42 10.13
CA ASN A 93 7.14 7.32 10.03
C ASN A 93 6.64 7.93 8.71
N CYS A 94 5.68 7.27 8.05
CA CYS A 94 5.12 7.65 6.74
C CYS A 94 4.52 9.07 6.67
N ARG A 95 4.31 9.75 7.81
CA ARG A 95 3.82 11.13 7.86
C ARG A 95 4.68 12.15 7.11
N PHE A 96 5.90 11.82 6.67
CA PHE A 96 6.72 12.72 5.85
C PHE A 96 6.08 13.04 4.48
N LEU A 97 5.12 12.23 4.02
CA LEU A 97 4.35 12.53 2.80
C LEU A 97 3.27 13.60 3.02
N GLN A 98 2.98 13.99 4.27
CA GLN A 98 2.00 15.02 4.60
C GLN A 98 2.64 16.41 4.45
N GLY A 99 1.83 17.41 4.11
CA GLY A 99 2.29 18.79 3.95
C GLY A 99 1.24 19.83 4.36
N PRO A 100 1.47 21.11 4.04
CA PRO A 100 0.70 22.22 4.60
C PRO A 100 -0.81 22.19 4.29
N GLU A 101 -1.22 21.60 3.17
CA GLU A 101 -2.63 21.49 2.76
C GLU A 101 -3.20 20.09 3.01
N THR A 102 -2.47 19.20 3.69
CA THR A 102 -3.01 17.91 4.11
C THR A 102 -4.07 18.14 5.19
N GLU A 103 -5.31 17.74 4.91
CA GLU A 103 -6.42 17.91 5.82
C GLU A 103 -6.24 17.11 7.11
N LYS A 104 -6.36 17.81 8.24
CA LYS A 104 -6.16 17.19 9.56
C LYS A 104 -7.19 16.10 9.84
N SER A 105 -8.42 16.26 9.35
CA SER A 105 -9.50 15.27 9.52
C SER A 105 -9.16 13.92 8.87
N ASP A 106 -8.49 13.93 7.73
CA ASP A 106 -8.10 12.70 7.03
C ASP A 106 -6.97 11.98 7.79
N VAL A 107 -6.01 12.75 8.31
CA VAL A 107 -4.95 12.21 9.18
C VAL A 107 -5.54 11.66 10.48
N ASP A 108 -6.53 12.33 11.06
CA ASP A 108 -7.18 11.88 12.29
C ASP A 108 -7.98 10.58 12.09
N ARG A 109 -8.58 10.37 10.90
CA ARG A 109 -9.19 9.08 10.53
C ARG A 109 -8.15 7.95 10.50
N ILE A 110 -6.99 8.19 9.90
CA ILE A 110 -5.89 7.21 9.86
C ILE A 110 -5.40 6.91 11.30
N ARG A 111 -5.21 7.94 12.13
CA ARG A 111 -4.81 7.77 13.54
C ARG A 111 -5.83 6.96 14.32
N ALA A 112 -7.12 7.21 14.12
CA ALA A 112 -8.19 6.46 14.79
C ALA A 112 -8.20 4.98 14.37
N ALA A 113 -7.95 4.70 13.09
CA ALA A 113 -7.83 3.33 12.56
C ALA A 113 -6.61 2.60 13.12
N ILE A 114 -5.44 3.25 13.15
CA ILE A 114 -4.23 2.71 13.78
C ILE A 114 -4.47 2.39 15.25
N LYS A 115 -5.07 3.33 16.01
CA LYS A 115 -5.36 3.15 17.44
C LYS A 115 -6.35 2.03 17.71
N SER A 116 -7.34 1.86 16.83
CA SER A 116 -8.36 0.81 16.95
C SER A 116 -7.92 -0.50 16.30
N GLU A 117 -6.74 -0.52 15.67
CA GLU A 117 -6.22 -1.63 14.88
C GLU A 117 -7.23 -2.15 13.84
N VAL A 118 -7.89 -1.25 13.13
CA VAL A 118 -8.85 -1.63 12.07
C VAL A 118 -8.32 -1.19 10.72
N ALA A 119 -8.61 -2.00 9.69
CA ALA A 119 -8.31 -1.61 8.33
C ALA A 119 -9.12 -0.36 7.96
N THR A 120 -8.53 0.54 7.18
CA THR A 120 -9.24 1.71 6.67
C THR A 120 -8.70 2.16 5.32
N ASN A 121 -9.54 2.89 4.59
CA ASN A 121 -9.19 3.58 3.36
C ASN A 121 -9.50 5.08 3.53
N VAL A 122 -8.54 5.93 3.17
CA VAL A 122 -8.64 7.39 3.27
C VAL A 122 -8.01 8.02 2.06
N ASN A 123 -8.74 8.95 1.42
CA ASN A 123 -8.17 9.85 0.42
C ASN A 123 -7.58 11.06 1.13
N LEU A 124 -6.28 11.30 0.98
CA LEU A 124 -5.62 12.46 1.58
C LEU A 124 -4.63 13.10 0.61
N LEU A 125 -4.46 14.42 0.73
CA LEU A 125 -3.43 15.13 -0.02
C LEU A 125 -2.04 14.80 0.53
N ASN A 126 -1.16 14.30 -0.33
CA ASN A 126 0.24 14.03 -0.02
C ASN A 126 1.18 14.75 -1.00
N TYR A 127 2.46 14.75 -0.66
CA TYR A 127 3.52 15.45 -1.37
C TYR A 127 4.66 14.50 -1.71
N LYS A 128 5.07 14.50 -2.97
CA LYS A 128 6.29 13.82 -3.45
C LYS A 128 7.52 14.60 -2.95
N LYS A 129 8.72 14.02 -3.10
CA LYS A 129 9.99 14.63 -2.66
C LYS A 129 10.23 16.03 -3.25
N ASP A 130 9.82 16.23 -4.50
CA ASP A 130 9.93 17.50 -5.23
C ASP A 130 8.86 18.53 -4.83
N GLY A 131 7.96 18.19 -3.90
CA GLY A 131 6.83 19.02 -3.48
C GLY A 131 5.59 18.89 -4.36
N THR A 132 5.59 18.02 -5.38
CA THR A 132 4.42 17.75 -6.22
C THR A 132 3.29 17.16 -5.37
N LYS A 133 2.11 17.78 -5.48
CA LYS A 133 0.89 17.35 -4.80
C LYS A 133 0.23 16.20 -5.52
N PHE A 134 -0.29 15.24 -4.78
CA PHE A 134 -1.13 14.16 -5.30
C PHE A 134 -2.21 13.76 -4.28
N ILE A 135 -3.32 13.23 -4.78
CA ILE A 135 -4.31 12.59 -3.92
C ILE A 135 -3.90 11.15 -3.75
N ASN A 136 -3.58 10.79 -2.51
CA ASN A 136 -3.27 9.42 -2.11
C ASN A 136 -4.57 8.74 -1.67
N GLU A 137 -5.06 7.78 -2.43
CA GLU A 137 -6.01 6.80 -1.91
C GLU A 137 -5.22 5.78 -1.09
N PHE A 138 -5.18 6.04 0.23
CA PHE A 138 -4.35 5.30 1.17
C PHE A 138 -5.16 4.23 1.88
N PHE A 139 -4.77 2.97 1.69
CA PHE A 139 -5.26 1.84 2.47
C PHE A 139 -4.24 1.47 3.53
N ILE A 140 -4.71 1.20 4.75
CA ILE A 140 -3.90 0.66 5.83
C ILE A 140 -4.61 -0.55 6.45
N SER A 141 -3.86 -1.62 6.70
CA SER A 141 -4.34 -2.80 7.42
C SER A 141 -3.33 -3.25 8.48
N PRO A 142 -3.79 -3.63 9.68
CA PRO A 142 -2.96 -4.40 10.61
C PRO A 142 -2.64 -5.78 10.02
N LEU A 143 -1.45 -6.31 10.35
CA LEU A 143 -1.07 -7.70 10.15
C LEU A 143 -0.81 -8.31 11.53
N ARG A 144 -1.45 -9.46 11.83
CA ARG A 144 -1.45 -10.08 13.16
C ARG A 144 -0.87 -11.49 13.14
N ASP A 145 -0.45 -11.96 14.31
CA ASP A 145 -0.22 -13.39 14.54
C ASP A 145 -1.55 -14.15 14.75
N GLU A 146 -1.44 -15.48 14.90
CA GLU A 146 -2.58 -16.37 15.18
C GLU A 146 -3.33 -16.03 16.49
N ASN A 147 -2.67 -15.34 17.43
CA ASN A 147 -3.26 -14.92 18.71
C ASN A 147 -3.90 -13.53 18.64
N GLN A 148 -4.08 -12.97 17.43
CA GLN A 148 -4.58 -11.62 17.18
C GLN A 148 -3.69 -10.49 17.72
N LYS A 149 -2.41 -10.77 18.03
CA LYS A 149 -1.45 -9.73 18.39
C LYS A 149 -1.03 -8.98 17.13
N LEU A 150 -1.13 -7.66 17.16
CA LEU A 150 -0.60 -6.78 16.12
C LEU A 150 0.92 -6.97 15.96
N LEU A 151 1.37 -7.23 14.73
CA LEU A 151 2.78 -7.41 14.38
C LEU A 151 3.32 -6.26 13.53
N TYR A 152 2.54 -5.84 12.54
CA TYR A 152 2.88 -4.82 11.56
C TYR A 152 1.65 -4.04 11.11
N PHE A 153 1.87 -2.89 10.48
CA PHE A 153 0.89 -2.28 9.59
C PHE A 153 1.40 -2.33 8.16
N ILE A 154 0.52 -2.69 7.22
CA ILE A 154 0.76 -2.54 5.80
C ILE A 154 -0.03 -1.36 5.26
N GLY A 155 0.64 -0.50 4.50
CA GLY A 155 0.05 0.68 3.88
C GLY A 155 0.24 0.64 2.37
N VAL A 156 -0.85 0.76 1.61
CA VAL A 156 -0.85 0.80 0.13
C VAL A 156 -1.26 2.20 -0.31
N GLN A 157 -0.50 2.78 -1.25
CA GLN A 157 -0.72 4.13 -1.75
C GLN A 157 -1.06 4.07 -3.23
N VAL A 158 -2.12 4.75 -3.63
CA VAL A 158 -2.53 4.86 -5.03
C VAL A 158 -2.71 6.34 -5.36
N GLU A 159 -2.00 6.84 -6.37
CA GLU A 159 -2.27 8.16 -6.92
C GLU A 159 -3.58 8.12 -7.70
N VAL A 160 -4.57 8.86 -7.22
CA VAL A 160 -5.85 8.99 -7.90
C VAL A 160 -6.00 10.40 -8.48
N PRO A 161 -6.67 10.56 -9.62
CA PRO A 161 -7.06 11.87 -10.12
C PRO A 161 -7.83 12.62 -9.04
N LYS A 162 -7.66 13.95 -8.99
CA LYS A 162 -8.45 14.80 -8.11
C LYS A 162 -9.94 14.62 -8.43
N GLN A 163 -10.64 13.88 -7.59
CA GLN A 163 -12.06 13.65 -7.73
C GLN A 163 -12.84 14.95 -7.48
N GLY A 164 -13.86 15.20 -8.28
CA GLY A 164 -14.82 16.27 -8.00
C GLY A 164 -15.60 15.97 -6.72
N PRO A 165 -16.20 16.97 -6.06
CA PRO A 165 -17.01 16.74 -4.86
C PRO A 165 -18.09 15.68 -5.12
N GLY A 166 -18.13 14.63 -4.29
CA GLY A 166 -19.16 13.58 -4.32
C GLY A 166 -18.83 12.31 -5.12
N GLN A 167 -17.62 12.15 -5.67
CA GLN A 167 -17.19 10.87 -6.24
C GLN A 167 -16.69 9.91 -5.14
N ALA A 168 -17.05 8.64 -5.29
CA ALA A 168 -16.51 7.56 -4.47
C ALA A 168 -15.06 7.25 -4.90
N PRO A 169 -14.18 6.81 -3.97
CA PRO A 169 -12.82 6.43 -4.29
C PRO A 169 -12.79 5.45 -5.48
N SER A 170 -11.85 5.64 -6.41
CA SER A 170 -11.63 4.72 -7.52
C SER A 170 -10.89 3.51 -6.98
N ASN A 171 -11.59 2.74 -6.17
CA ASN A 171 -10.98 1.69 -5.40
C ASN A 171 -10.61 0.53 -6.31
N PRO A 172 -9.35 0.10 -6.34
CA PRO A 172 -9.02 -1.15 -7.00
C PRO A 172 -9.66 -2.25 -6.14
N GLY A 173 -10.75 -2.84 -6.66
CA GLY A 173 -11.71 -3.69 -5.93
C GLY A 173 -11.14 -4.79 -5.04
N TRP A 174 -9.86 -5.15 -5.17
CA TRP A 174 -9.14 -6.08 -4.30
C TRP A 174 -8.91 -5.56 -2.88
N VAL A 175 -8.78 -4.24 -2.68
CA VAL A 175 -8.53 -3.63 -1.37
C VAL A 175 -9.71 -3.84 -0.39
N TYR A 176 -10.95 -3.92 -0.90
CA TYR A 176 -12.12 -4.23 -0.07
C TYR A 176 -12.29 -5.72 0.23
N THR A 177 -11.75 -6.62 -0.61
CA THR A 177 -11.93 -8.07 -0.42
C THR A 177 -11.18 -8.56 0.82
N VAL A 178 -10.02 -7.98 1.14
CA VAL A 178 -9.22 -8.34 2.33
C VAL A 178 -9.75 -7.70 3.63
N GLY A 179 -10.40 -6.53 3.56
CA GLY A 179 -10.90 -5.81 4.73
C GLY A 179 -12.24 -6.31 5.31
N ASN A 180 -13.02 -7.11 4.56
CA ASN A 180 -14.41 -7.42 4.89
C ASN A 180 -14.67 -8.87 5.38
N HIS A 181 -13.63 -9.64 5.66
CA HIS A 181 -13.78 -10.97 6.27
C HIS A 181 -13.76 -10.90 7.81
N SER A 182 -14.43 -9.91 8.41
CA SER A 182 -14.71 -9.90 9.86
C SER A 182 -15.80 -10.90 10.20
#